data_AF-E6YXH3-F1
#
_entry.id   AF-E6YXH3-F1
#
_cell.length_a   1.000
_cell.length_b   1.000
_cell.length_c   1.000
_cell.angle_alpha   90.00
_cell.angle_beta   90.00
_cell.angle_gamma   90.00
#
_symmetry.space_group_name_H-M   'P 1'
#
loop_
_entity.id
_entity.type
_entity.pdbx_description
1 polymer ?
#
loop_
_entity_poly.entity_id
_entity_poly.type
_entity_poly.pdbx_seq_one_letter_code
_entity_poly.pdbx_strand_id
1 'polypeptide(L)'
;MPYLWLWVTHFFPILTDWTGLLKLSTLIILNFGLAFLAPFLIAPTTAIIGSFFVDAAAEIIEKEDYPNEPVGQTMSFTSSLILSLKFAVISLLGNAIAFILFFIPGVNLIAFYVINGYMLGREYFLLSAYRFQSQKEAHSFLRIHHMTVFWAGLVIAFFVSIPIVNLVTPLFAAAFMTYLYKMLPHNHSTLITLK
;
A
#
# COMPACT_ATOMS: atom_id res chain seq x y z
N MET A 1 -14.88 32.66 -46.92
CA MET A 1 -14.62 32.00 -45.62
C MET A 1 -15.83 31.90 -44.66
N PRO A 2 -17.13 31.83 -45.06
CA PRO A 2 -18.23 31.66 -44.10
C PRO A 2 -18.61 30.18 -43.82
N TYR A 3 -18.29 29.25 -44.73
CA TYR A 3 -18.69 27.84 -44.60
C TYR A 3 -17.95 27.07 -43.49
N LEU A 4 -16.71 27.47 -43.19
CA LEU A 4 -15.91 26.90 -42.10
C LEU A 4 -16.57 27.14 -40.73
N TRP A 5 -17.15 28.31 -40.53
CA TRP A 5 -17.83 28.66 -39.28
C TRP A 5 -19.06 27.79 -39.03
N LEU A 6 -19.86 27.52 -40.08
CA LEU A 6 -21.01 26.62 -40.00
C LEU A 6 -20.60 25.20 -39.59
N TRP A 7 -19.50 24.71 -40.15
CA TRP A 7 -18.94 23.41 -39.79
C TRP A 7 -18.49 23.39 -38.31
N VAL A 8 -17.75 24.42 -37.86
CA VAL A 8 -17.33 24.56 -36.46
C VAL A 8 -18.55 24.62 -35.52
N THR A 9 -19.60 25.34 -35.88
CA THR A 9 -20.81 25.43 -35.04
C THR A 9 -21.58 24.12 -34.96
N HIS A 10 -21.55 23.31 -36.02
CA HIS A 10 -22.25 22.02 -36.07
C HIS A 10 -21.51 20.94 -35.28
N PHE A 11 -20.18 20.88 -35.42
CA PHE A 11 -19.36 19.82 -34.79
C PHE A 11 -18.81 20.21 -33.41
N PHE A 12 -18.58 21.51 -33.17
CA PHE A 12 -18.04 22.03 -31.91
C PHE A 12 -18.89 23.20 -31.37
N PRO A 13 -20.19 22.98 -31.09
CA PRO A 13 -21.08 24.00 -30.53
C PRO A 13 -20.64 24.49 -29.14
N ILE A 14 -19.74 23.77 -28.48
CA ILE A 14 -19.13 24.18 -27.22
C ILE A 14 -18.08 25.28 -27.40
N LEU A 15 -17.57 25.52 -28.62
CA LEU A 15 -16.58 26.56 -28.91
C LEU A 15 -17.20 27.87 -29.39
N THR A 16 -18.51 27.88 -29.67
CA THR A 16 -19.17 29.00 -30.36
C THR A 16 -19.62 30.13 -29.45
N ASP A 17 -19.70 29.91 -28.15
CA ASP A 17 -20.09 30.94 -27.18
C ASP A 17 -19.21 30.89 -25.93
N TRP A 18 -19.10 32.02 -25.22
CA TRP A 18 -18.33 32.16 -23.98
C TRP A 18 -18.77 31.17 -22.90
N THR A 19 -20.07 30.86 -22.84
CA THR A 19 -20.61 29.83 -21.92
C THR A 19 -20.11 28.43 -22.28
N GLY A 20 -19.93 28.13 -23.56
CA GLY A 20 -19.37 26.87 -24.04
C GLY A 20 -17.89 26.75 -23.69
N LEU A 21 -17.11 27.82 -23.87
CA LEU A 21 -15.70 27.84 -23.49
C LEU A 21 -15.50 27.64 -21.97
N LEU A 22 -16.38 28.20 -21.14
CA LEU A 22 -16.40 27.95 -19.69
C LEU A 22 -16.76 26.50 -19.34
N LYS A 23 -17.71 25.89 -20.06
CA LYS A 23 -18.03 24.46 -19.89
C LYS A 23 -16.84 23.58 -20.28
N LEU A 24 -16.19 23.89 -21.40
CA LEU A 24 -15.01 23.15 -21.85
C LEU A 24 -13.86 23.24 -20.84
N SER A 25 -13.56 24.44 -20.34
CA SER A 25 -12.51 24.61 -19.33
C SER A 25 -12.85 23.88 -18.03
N THR A 26 -14.11 23.95 -17.58
CA THR A 26 -14.58 23.20 -16.41
C THR A 26 -14.45 21.70 -16.62
N LEU A 27 -14.85 21.18 -17.78
CA LEU A 27 -14.73 19.76 -18.12
C LEU A 27 -13.26 19.33 -18.13
N ILE A 28 -12.37 20.11 -18.73
CA ILE A 28 -10.94 19.81 -18.76
C ILE A 28 -10.37 19.80 -17.34
N ILE A 29 -10.61 20.86 -16.56
CA ILE A 29 -10.10 20.98 -15.19
C ILE A 29 -10.65 19.85 -14.30
N LEU A 30 -11.94 19.55 -14.39
CA LEU A 30 -12.57 18.53 -13.57
C LEU A 30 -12.10 17.13 -13.97
N ASN A 31 -11.99 16.83 -15.26
CA ASN A 31 -11.51 15.52 -15.73
C ASN A 31 -10.03 15.32 -15.43
N PHE A 32 -9.18 16.34 -15.64
CA PHE A 32 -7.78 16.27 -15.24
C PHE A 32 -7.65 16.14 -13.72
N GLY A 33 -8.42 16.91 -12.97
CA GLY A 33 -8.46 16.84 -11.50
C GLY A 33 -8.85 15.44 -11.02
N LEU A 34 -9.90 14.85 -11.60
CA LEU A 34 -10.34 13.49 -11.30
C LEU A 34 -9.32 12.43 -11.71
N ALA A 35 -8.78 12.50 -12.93
CA ALA A 35 -7.75 11.57 -13.41
C ALA A 35 -6.49 11.64 -12.55
N PHE A 36 -6.18 12.82 -12.01
CA PHE A 36 -5.07 13.02 -11.09
C PHE A 36 -5.37 12.52 -9.69
N LEU A 37 -6.55 12.82 -9.12
CA LEU A 37 -6.92 12.41 -7.75
C LEU A 37 -7.25 10.92 -7.64
N ALA A 38 -7.84 10.31 -8.66
CA ALA A 38 -8.34 8.95 -8.58
C ALA A 38 -7.26 7.93 -8.20
N PRO A 39 -6.05 7.91 -8.81
CA PRO A 39 -4.97 7.01 -8.39
C PRO A 39 -4.56 7.19 -6.92
N PHE A 40 -4.53 8.42 -6.42
CA PHE A 40 -4.20 8.72 -5.01
C PHE A 40 -5.29 8.28 -4.04
N LEU A 41 -6.55 8.19 -4.50
CA LEU A 41 -7.69 7.73 -3.69
C LEU A 41 -7.88 6.21 -3.74
N ILE A 42 -7.56 5.57 -4.87
CA ILE A 42 -7.67 4.11 -5.03
C ILE A 42 -6.85 3.39 -3.96
N ALA A 43 -5.58 3.77 -3.76
CA ALA A 43 -4.71 3.08 -2.79
C ALA A 43 -5.26 3.14 -1.34
N PRO A 44 -5.60 4.30 -0.76
CA PRO A 44 -6.26 4.39 0.54
C PRO A 44 -7.58 3.62 0.64
N THR A 45 -8.45 3.74 -0.37
CA THR A 45 -9.76 3.05 -0.36
C THR A 45 -9.57 1.53 -0.36
N THR A 46 -8.66 1.01 -1.19
CA THR A 46 -8.34 -0.43 -1.20
C THR A 46 -7.72 -0.91 0.11
N ALA A 47 -6.87 -0.11 0.75
CA ALA A 47 -6.27 -0.46 2.04
C ALA A 47 -7.32 -0.52 3.16
N ILE A 48 -8.26 0.43 3.19
CA ILE A 48 -9.37 0.45 4.16
C ILE A 48 -10.27 -0.78 3.96
N ILE A 49 -10.63 -1.10 2.72
CA ILE A 49 -11.47 -2.28 2.45
C ILE A 49 -10.72 -3.57 2.78
N GLY A 50 -9.44 -3.66 2.39
CA GLY A 50 -8.60 -4.84 2.61
C GLY A 50 -8.40 -5.14 4.10
N SER A 51 -8.28 -4.14 4.96
CA SER A 51 -8.03 -4.35 6.40
C SER A 51 -9.15 -5.12 7.11
N PHE A 52 -10.39 -5.06 6.61
CA PHE A 52 -11.50 -5.86 7.15
C PHE A 52 -11.34 -7.37 6.93
N PHE A 53 -10.58 -7.79 5.92
CA PHE A 53 -10.43 -9.19 5.54
C PHE A 53 -9.14 -9.84 6.06
N VAL A 54 -8.17 -9.04 6.52
CA VAL A 54 -6.86 -9.53 6.98
C VAL A 54 -7.00 -10.45 8.19
N ASP A 55 -7.81 -10.08 9.19
CA ASP A 55 -7.97 -10.88 10.41
C ASP A 55 -8.66 -12.22 10.14
N ALA A 56 -9.71 -12.23 9.30
CA ALA A 56 -10.45 -13.44 8.96
C ALA A 56 -9.57 -14.45 8.20
N ALA A 57 -8.76 -13.96 7.27
CA ALA A 57 -7.89 -14.83 6.51
C ALA A 57 -6.66 -15.31 7.32
N ALA A 58 -6.16 -14.50 8.27
CA ALA A 58 -5.15 -14.95 9.22
C ALA A 58 -5.67 -16.06 10.14
N GLU A 59 -6.92 -15.95 10.61
CA GLU A 59 -7.55 -16.98 11.45
C GLU A 59 -7.71 -18.32 10.71
N ILE A 60 -8.05 -18.29 9.42
CA ILE A 60 -8.16 -19.49 8.59
C ILE A 60 -6.79 -20.18 8.45
N ILE A 61 -5.74 -19.42 8.12
CA ILE A 61 -4.38 -19.95 7.96
C ILE A 61 -3.84 -20.52 9.29
N GLU A 62 -4.05 -19.84 10.41
CA GLU A 62 -3.60 -20.32 11.73
C GLU A 62 -4.29 -21.65 12.10
N LYS A 63 -5.55 -21.85 11.70
CA LYS A 63 -6.30 -23.09 11.94
C LYS A 63 -5.91 -24.23 11.01
N GLU A 64 -5.62 -23.95 9.74
CA GLU A 64 -5.31 -24.98 8.73
C GLU A 64 -3.82 -25.34 8.69
N ASP A 65 -2.92 -24.35 8.65
CA ASP A 65 -1.49 -24.58 8.41
C ASP A 65 -0.67 -24.74 9.70
N TYR A 66 -1.13 -24.17 10.83
CA TYR A 66 -0.41 -24.17 12.12
C TYR A 66 -1.24 -24.66 13.31
N PRO A 67 -1.86 -25.85 13.24
CA PRO A 67 -2.81 -26.32 14.27
C PRO A 67 -2.19 -26.53 15.67
N ASN A 68 -0.85 -26.64 15.76
CA ASN A 68 -0.12 -26.89 17.00
C ASN A 68 0.48 -25.63 17.64
N GLU A 69 0.29 -24.46 17.05
CA GLU A 69 0.82 -23.19 17.56
C GLU A 69 -0.29 -22.32 18.17
N PRO A 70 0.02 -21.48 19.17
CA PRO A 70 -0.98 -20.57 19.74
C PRO A 70 -1.44 -19.55 18.70
N VAL A 71 -2.77 -19.47 18.53
CA VAL A 71 -3.47 -18.48 17.70
C VAL A 71 -3.06 -17.08 18.15
N GLY A 72 -2.67 -16.23 17.21
CA GLY A 72 -2.25 -14.86 17.51
C GLY A 72 -3.41 -14.03 18.09
N GLN A 73 -3.12 -13.08 18.98
CA GLN A 73 -4.18 -12.20 19.49
C GLN A 73 -4.72 -11.31 18.37
N THR A 74 -6.04 -11.29 18.21
CA THR A 74 -6.73 -10.38 17.28
C THR A 74 -6.43 -8.95 17.67
N MET A 75 -5.98 -8.16 16.70
CA MET A 75 -5.68 -6.75 16.91
C MET A 75 -6.99 -6.01 17.23
N SER A 76 -7.00 -5.14 18.25
CA SER A 76 -8.23 -4.40 18.59
C SER A 76 -8.68 -3.56 17.39
N PHE A 77 -9.99 -3.43 17.16
CA PHE A 77 -10.55 -2.66 16.03
C PHE A 77 -9.93 -1.26 15.91
N THR A 78 -9.72 -0.59 17.05
CA THR A 78 -9.08 0.73 17.13
C THR A 78 -7.62 0.69 16.69
N SER A 79 -6.87 -0.34 17.08
CA SER A 79 -5.49 -0.55 16.65
C SER A 79 -5.40 -0.83 15.14
N SER A 80 -6.31 -1.65 14.60
CA SER A 80 -6.40 -1.94 13.16
C SER A 80 -6.76 -0.70 12.35
N LEU A 81 -7.65 0.16 12.87
CA LEU A 81 -8.02 1.43 12.23
C LEU A 81 -6.85 2.43 12.20
N ILE A 82 -6.17 2.62 13.33
CA ILE A 82 -5.00 3.53 13.44
C ILE A 82 -3.90 3.09 12.48
N LEU A 83 -3.64 1.80 12.41
CA LEU A 83 -2.67 1.21 11.52
C LEU A 83 -3.06 1.40 10.04
N SER A 84 -4.31 1.12 9.69
CA SER A 84 -4.83 1.33 8.33
C SER A 84 -4.69 2.78 7.91
N LEU A 85 -4.96 3.72 8.83
CA LEU A 85 -4.77 5.15 8.60
C LEU A 85 -3.29 5.50 8.42
N LYS A 86 -2.40 4.92 9.24
CA LYS A 86 -0.95 5.10 9.09
C LYS A 86 -0.48 4.61 7.72
N PHE A 87 -0.95 3.43 7.29
CA PHE A 87 -0.67 2.88 5.97
C PHE A 87 -1.16 3.80 4.85
N ALA A 88 -2.38 4.34 4.96
CA ALA A 88 -2.95 5.28 3.99
C ALA A 88 -2.11 6.57 3.89
N VAL A 89 -1.71 7.15 5.02
CA VAL A 89 -0.85 8.36 5.04
C VAL A 89 0.52 8.08 4.44
N ILE A 90 1.14 6.97 4.81
CA ILE A 90 2.46 6.60 4.33
C ILE A 90 2.42 6.27 2.83
N SER A 91 1.37 5.58 2.36
CA SER A 91 1.09 5.34 0.94
C SER A 91 0.90 6.65 0.16
N LEU A 92 0.17 7.60 0.72
CA LEU A 92 -0.02 8.92 0.12
C LEU A 92 1.31 9.65 -0.07
N LEU A 93 2.17 9.64 0.96
CA LEU A 93 3.51 10.22 0.88
C LEU A 93 4.39 9.50 -0.15
N GLY A 94 4.34 8.18 -0.20
CA GLY A 94 5.07 7.38 -1.18
C GLY A 94 4.66 7.69 -2.62
N ASN A 95 3.35 7.81 -2.88
CA ASN A 95 2.81 8.21 -4.18
C ASN A 95 3.21 9.65 -4.55
N ALA A 96 3.23 10.58 -3.59
CA ALA A 96 3.69 11.95 -3.83
C ALA A 96 5.17 12.00 -4.23
N ILE A 97 6.04 11.22 -3.57
CA ILE A 97 7.46 11.11 -3.94
C ILE A 97 7.61 10.47 -5.32
N ALA A 98 6.88 9.38 -5.58
CA ALA A 98 6.88 8.72 -6.89
C ALA A 98 6.43 9.68 -8.01
N PHE A 99 5.47 10.56 -7.73
CA PHE A 99 5.03 11.60 -8.66
C PHE A 99 6.13 12.63 -8.96
N ILE A 100 6.87 13.10 -7.95
CA ILE A 100 8.02 13.99 -8.18
C ILE A 100 9.08 13.30 -9.04
N LEU A 101 9.30 12.00 -8.81
CA LEU A 101 10.28 11.19 -9.55
C LEU A 101 9.79 10.73 -10.93
N PHE A 102 8.50 10.90 -11.24
CA PHE A 102 7.90 10.55 -12.54
C PHE A 102 8.55 11.32 -13.70
N PHE A 103 9.03 12.54 -13.45
CA PHE A 103 9.66 13.39 -14.47
C PHE A 103 11.05 12.90 -14.92
N ILE A 104 11.61 11.88 -14.26
CA ILE A 104 12.92 11.30 -14.62
C ILE A 104 12.71 9.86 -15.11
N PRO A 105 12.89 9.59 -16.42
CA PRO A 105 12.71 8.25 -16.99
C PRO A 105 13.61 7.21 -16.30
N GLY A 106 13.06 6.05 -15.95
CA GLY A 106 13.78 4.93 -15.32
C GLY A 106 14.00 5.08 -13.81
N VAL A 107 14.17 6.30 -13.30
CA VAL A 107 14.25 6.55 -11.85
C VAL A 107 12.91 6.28 -11.17
N ASN A 108 11.80 6.55 -11.86
CA ASN A 108 10.46 6.27 -11.36
C ASN A 108 10.24 4.80 -10.96
N LEU A 109 10.74 3.85 -11.75
CA LEU A 109 10.59 2.42 -11.51
C LEU A 109 11.41 2.01 -10.29
N ILE A 110 12.69 2.41 -10.24
CA ILE A 110 13.57 2.10 -9.11
C ILE A 110 12.99 2.71 -7.83
N ALA A 111 12.56 3.97 -7.88
CA ALA A 111 11.95 4.65 -6.76
C ALA A 111 10.66 3.97 -6.30
N PHE A 112 9.79 3.56 -7.23
CA PHE A 112 8.57 2.83 -6.92
C PHE A 112 8.87 1.58 -6.10
N TYR A 113 9.80 0.74 -6.56
CA TYR A 113 10.15 -0.49 -5.86
C TYR A 113 10.86 -0.24 -4.54
N VAL A 114 11.81 0.69 -4.48
CA VAL A 114 12.55 0.98 -3.23
C VAL A 114 11.62 1.57 -2.16
N ILE A 115 10.79 2.55 -2.53
CA ILE A 115 9.87 3.20 -1.61
C ILE A 115 8.82 2.21 -1.13
N ASN A 116 8.10 1.55 -2.05
CA ASN A 116 7.07 0.58 -1.66
C ASN A 116 7.68 -0.62 -0.94
N GLY A 117 8.82 -1.14 -1.38
CA GLY A 117 9.48 -2.27 -0.75
C GLY A 117 9.87 -1.98 0.70
N TYR A 118 10.51 -0.84 0.95
CA TYR A 118 10.84 -0.42 2.32
C TYR A 118 9.60 -0.20 3.18
N MET A 119 8.61 0.49 2.62
CA MET A 119 7.40 0.91 3.31
C MET A 119 6.50 -0.27 3.68
N LEU A 120 6.16 -1.10 2.70
CA LEU A 120 5.34 -2.29 2.86
C LEU A 120 6.06 -3.32 3.73
N GLY A 121 7.34 -3.58 3.44
CA GLY A 121 8.16 -4.51 4.22
C GLY A 121 8.13 -4.20 5.71
N ARG A 122 8.49 -2.96 6.06
CA ARG A 122 8.52 -2.51 7.46
C ARG A 122 7.16 -2.58 8.14
N GLU A 123 6.09 -2.10 7.51
CA GLU A 123 4.79 -1.98 8.15
C GLU A 123 4.12 -3.35 8.36
N TYR A 124 4.09 -4.20 7.31
CA TYR A 124 3.52 -5.55 7.42
C TYR A 124 4.32 -6.45 8.36
N PHE A 125 5.65 -6.30 8.40
CA PHE A 125 6.46 -7.03 9.38
C PHE A 125 6.17 -6.63 10.82
N LEU A 126 6.09 -5.32 11.10
CA LEU A 126 5.75 -4.85 12.45
C LEU A 126 4.37 -5.32 12.87
N LEU A 127 3.43 -5.40 11.94
CA LEU A 127 2.10 -5.92 12.19
C LEU A 127 2.10 -7.37 12.66
N SER A 128 2.82 -8.22 11.93
CA SER A 128 3.01 -9.62 12.30
C SER A 128 3.74 -9.72 13.64
N ALA A 129 4.81 -8.95 13.84
CA ALA A 129 5.60 -8.99 15.06
C ALA A 129 4.81 -8.55 16.30
N TYR A 130 3.95 -7.53 16.19
CA TYR A 130 3.12 -7.06 17.33
C TYR A 130 2.13 -8.11 17.84
N ARG A 131 1.82 -9.16 17.05
CA ARG A 131 1.00 -10.29 17.50
C ARG A 131 1.73 -11.18 18.52
N PHE A 132 3.07 -11.16 18.53
CA PHE A 132 3.88 -12.11 19.30
C PHE A 132 4.76 -11.45 20.38
N GLN A 133 5.06 -10.16 20.25
CA GLN A 133 5.96 -9.45 21.17
C GLN A 133 5.57 -7.97 21.34
N SER A 134 6.13 -7.32 22.35
CA SER A 134 5.82 -5.92 22.63
C SER A 134 6.29 -4.98 21.49
N GLN A 135 5.69 -3.79 21.43
CA GLN A 135 6.00 -2.80 20.39
C GLN A 135 7.50 -2.46 20.33
N LYS A 136 8.15 -2.33 21.51
CA LYS A 136 9.59 -2.04 21.60
C LYS A 136 10.45 -3.19 21.08
N GLU A 137 10.11 -4.43 21.43
CA GLU A 137 10.83 -5.63 20.99
C GLU A 137 10.69 -5.83 19.48
N ALA A 138 9.50 -5.62 18.92
CA ALA A 138 9.26 -5.66 17.48
C ALA A 138 10.09 -4.65 16.69
N HIS A 139 10.20 -3.42 17.18
CA HIS A 139 11.08 -2.43 16.56
C HIS A 139 12.56 -2.80 16.65
N SER A 140 13.01 -3.40 17.76
CA SER A 140 14.39 -3.90 17.90
C SER A 140 14.66 -5.05 16.91
N PHE A 141 13.74 -6.01 16.86
CA PHE A 141 13.83 -7.17 15.97
C PHE A 141 13.86 -6.79 14.49
N LEU A 142 13.04 -5.79 14.10
CA LEU A 142 13.08 -5.21 12.76
C LEU A 142 14.44 -4.57 12.45
N ARG A 143 15.05 -3.85 13.39
CA ARG A 143 16.36 -3.20 13.13
C ARG A 143 17.44 -4.23 12.83
N ILE A 144 17.42 -5.36 13.52
CA ILE A 144 18.37 -6.46 13.30
C ILE A 144 18.17 -7.07 11.91
N HIS A 145 16.92 -7.30 11.50
CA HIS A 145 16.57 -7.99 10.26
C HIS A 145 16.12 -7.08 9.11
N HIS A 146 16.44 -5.79 9.16
CA HIS A 146 15.87 -4.77 8.28
C HIS A 146 16.13 -5.06 6.79
N MET A 147 17.29 -5.63 6.44
CA MET A 147 17.61 -5.99 5.05
C MET A 147 16.74 -7.14 4.55
N THR A 148 16.55 -8.20 5.34
CA THR A 148 15.69 -9.33 4.97
C THR A 148 14.25 -8.87 4.82
N VAL A 149 13.78 -8.02 5.73
CA VAL A 149 12.44 -7.41 5.68
C VAL A 149 12.28 -6.50 4.46
N PHE A 150 13.32 -5.75 4.08
CA PHE A 150 13.31 -4.93 2.87
C PHE A 150 13.19 -5.78 1.60
N TRP A 151 13.97 -6.85 1.47
CA TRP A 151 13.90 -7.77 0.33
C TRP A 151 12.54 -8.47 0.23
N ALA A 152 11.99 -8.92 1.37
CA ALA A 152 10.63 -9.43 1.43
C ALA A 152 9.61 -8.36 1.02
N GLY A 153 9.81 -7.12 1.44
CA GLY A 153 9.02 -5.98 1.01
C GLY A 153 9.07 -5.73 -0.50
N LEU A 154 10.21 -5.92 -1.16
CA LEU A 154 10.32 -5.81 -2.62
C LEU A 154 9.47 -6.84 -3.35
N VAL A 155 9.36 -8.07 -2.82
CA VAL A 155 8.44 -9.09 -3.36
C VAL A 155 6.99 -8.63 -3.26
N ILE A 156 6.60 -8.04 -2.12
CA ILE A 156 5.26 -7.47 -1.95
C ILE A 156 5.05 -6.30 -2.93
N ALA A 157 6.03 -5.42 -3.10
CA ALA A 157 5.95 -4.30 -4.03
C ALA A 157 5.76 -4.76 -5.49
N PHE A 158 6.36 -5.90 -5.87
CA PHE A 158 6.12 -6.54 -7.16
C PHE A 158 4.66 -6.97 -7.31
N PHE A 159 4.06 -7.59 -6.29
CA PHE A 159 2.65 -7.97 -6.33
C PHE A 159 1.73 -6.75 -6.40
N VAL A 160 2.04 -5.66 -5.68
CA VAL A 160 1.32 -4.38 -5.77
C VAL A 160 1.38 -3.79 -7.19
N SER A 161 2.49 -3.97 -7.90
CA SER A 161 2.65 -3.43 -9.27
C SER A 161 1.71 -4.06 -10.30
N ILE A 162 1.14 -5.25 -10.00
CA ILE A 162 0.22 -5.96 -10.88
C ILE A 162 -1.22 -5.64 -10.45
N PRO A 163 -2.02 -4.91 -11.26
CA PRO A 163 -3.31 -4.38 -10.82
C PRO A 163 -4.30 -5.42 -10.27
N ILE A 164 -4.39 -6.59 -10.91
CA ILE A 164 -5.31 -7.66 -10.50
C ILE A 164 -4.83 -8.33 -9.20
N VAL A 165 -3.51 -8.55 -9.08
CA VAL A 165 -2.91 -9.19 -7.90
C VAL A 165 -2.94 -8.26 -6.70
N ASN A 166 -2.85 -6.94 -6.92
CA ASN A 166 -2.91 -5.92 -5.86
C ASN A 166 -4.17 -6.04 -4.97
N LEU A 167 -5.27 -6.61 -5.48
CA LEU A 167 -6.48 -6.88 -4.70
C LEU A 167 -6.27 -7.89 -3.57
N VAL A 168 -5.40 -8.89 -3.79
CA VAL A 168 -5.09 -9.94 -2.81
C VAL A 168 -3.75 -9.71 -2.09
N THR A 169 -2.95 -8.75 -2.56
CA THR A 169 -1.65 -8.43 -1.98
C THR A 169 -1.66 -8.13 -0.48
N PRO A 170 -2.66 -7.42 0.10
CA PRO A 170 -2.67 -7.18 1.55
C PRO A 170 -2.72 -8.48 2.36
N LEU A 171 -3.51 -9.46 1.90
CA LEU A 171 -3.59 -10.76 2.53
C LEU A 171 -2.27 -11.53 2.39
N PHE A 172 -1.75 -11.59 1.16
CA PHE A 172 -0.46 -12.22 0.89
C PHE A 172 0.65 -11.61 1.75
N ALA A 173 0.72 -10.27 1.83
CA ALA A 173 1.73 -9.55 2.59
C ALA A 173 1.66 -9.88 4.09
N ALA A 174 0.46 -9.93 4.67
CA ALA A 174 0.25 -10.29 6.06
C ALA A 174 0.69 -11.73 6.37
N ALA A 175 0.29 -12.70 5.53
CA ALA A 175 0.70 -14.10 5.67
C ALA A 175 2.22 -14.26 5.49
N PHE A 176 2.77 -13.67 4.43
CA PHE A 176 4.18 -13.76 4.08
C PHE A 176 5.09 -13.16 5.15
N MET A 177 4.73 -12.01 5.73
CA MET A 177 5.50 -11.39 6.80
C MET A 177 5.36 -12.12 8.13
N THR A 178 4.23 -12.79 8.38
CA THR A 178 4.05 -13.65 9.55
C THR A 178 4.92 -14.89 9.45
N TYR A 179 4.98 -15.52 8.27
CA TYR A 179 5.91 -16.60 7.98
C TYR A 179 7.36 -16.16 8.15
N LEU A 180 7.72 -15.01 7.56
CA LEU A 180 9.06 -14.44 7.68
C LEU A 180 9.43 -14.19 9.15
N TYR A 181 8.52 -13.62 9.94
CA TYR A 181 8.75 -13.39 11.37
C TYR A 181 9.06 -14.69 12.11
N LYS A 182 8.31 -15.77 11.85
CA LYS A 182 8.54 -17.09 12.47
C LYS A 182 9.83 -17.76 11.99
N MET A 183 10.23 -17.53 10.75
CA MET A 183 11.44 -18.13 10.16
C MET A 183 12.72 -17.42 10.61
N LEU A 184 12.65 -16.13 10.97
CA LEU A 184 13.81 -15.37 11.42
C LEU A 184 14.28 -15.85 12.80
N PRO A 185 15.59 -15.94 13.06
CA PRO A 185 16.10 -16.40 14.33
C PRO A 185 15.71 -15.45 15.48
N HIS A 186 14.88 -15.93 16.41
CA HIS A 186 14.69 -15.29 17.71
C HIS A 186 15.91 -15.61 18.55
N ASN A 187 16.81 -14.62 18.70
CA ASN A 187 17.97 -14.76 19.54
C ASN A 187 17.49 -14.90 21.00
N HIS A 188 17.25 -16.13 21.43
CA HIS A 188 17.08 -16.47 22.83
C HIS A 188 18.45 -16.31 23.47
N SER A 189 18.74 -15.10 23.93
CA SER A 189 19.87 -14.83 24.81
C SER A 189 19.80 -15.83 25.95
N THR A 190 20.68 -16.82 25.88
CA THR A 190 20.82 -17.95 26.77
C THR A 190 20.95 -17.44 28.21
N LEU A 191 19.85 -17.47 28.97
CA LEU A 191 19.85 -17.34 30.44
C LEU A 191 20.33 -18.65 31.08
N ILE A 192 21.52 -19.14 30.68
CA ILE A 192 22.16 -20.35 31.23
C ILE A 192 23.63 -20.07 31.56
N THR A 193 23.91 -18.94 32.21
CA THR A 193 25.22 -18.68 32.84
C THR A 193 25.10 -18.12 34.26
N LEU A 194 24.01 -18.44 34.96
CA LEU A 194 23.93 -18.34 36.42
C LEU A 194 23.19 -19.56 36.98
N LYS A 195 23.86 -20.71 36.99
CA LYS A 195 23.73 -21.72 38.04
C LYS A 195 24.95 -22.63 38.05
#